data_AF-A0A974TZD0-F1
#
_entry.id   AF-A0A974TZD0-F1
#
_cell.length_a   1.000
_cell.length_b   1.000
_cell.length_c   1.000
_cell.angle_alpha   90.00
_cell.angle_beta   90.00
_cell.angle_gamma   90.00
#
_symmetry.space_group_name_H-M   'P 1'
#
loop_
_entity.id
_entity.type
_entity.pdbx_description
1 polymer ?
#
loop_
_entity_poly.entity_id
_entity_poly.type
_entity_poly.pdbx_seq_one_letter_code
_entity_poly.pdbx_strand_id
1 'polypeptide(L)'
;MRLSALPAILLACLAVSGCASSSGPESLVAGLPSRETTNSVAGMAAPVPAETVGEAPLQTTGEEEVLAWAGAVPQPQAFEAGAGGMAVPAERPVVMATPDEPAAKPRTRAVGRGQIYGHRFRDAHPINFGSRSPRKLAVHGVDVSRWQAEIDWAKLRTQGANFAYIKATDGGDHLDPMFRTNWRRANEAGLKRGAYHFFYWCRTAGEQADWFIRNVPKDPNALPPVIDVEYNAESSCKRRLSRAKVLEKMQVFMDKLERHYGQRPVIYTAPDFYRDNLSGEFLDYPFWLRSVAAHPSKVYPGRKWIFWQYSGSGLSHGVDGKIDLNVFHGTEQQWHDWADPRSS
;
A
#
# COMPACT_ATOMS: atom_id res chain seq x y z
N MET A 1 36.49 10.36 82.13
CA MET A 1 37.84 9.78 81.87
C MET A 1 37.67 8.62 80.90
N ARG A 2 38.64 8.44 79.99
CA ARG A 2 38.68 7.52 78.82
C ARG A 2 38.44 6.04 79.24
N LEU A 3 38.06 5.08 78.38
CA LEU A 3 38.79 4.46 77.24
C LEU A 3 37.81 3.47 76.55
N SER A 4 37.61 3.44 75.23
CA SER A 4 38.43 2.83 74.14
C SER A 4 38.13 1.34 73.87
N ALA A 5 37.72 1.00 72.64
CA ALA A 5 38.49 0.20 71.66
C ALA A 5 37.60 -0.56 70.63
N LEU A 6 37.96 -0.44 69.34
CA LEU A 6 37.55 -1.24 68.16
C LEU A 6 38.29 -2.59 68.12
N PRO A 7 37.96 -3.56 67.22
CA PRO A 7 38.57 -3.59 65.85
C PRO A 7 37.68 -4.18 64.71
N ALA A 8 37.87 -3.70 63.46
CA ALA A 8 38.40 -4.37 62.23
C ALA A 8 37.39 -5.24 61.42
N ILE A 9 37.08 -5.07 60.12
CA ILE A 9 37.79 -4.84 58.83
C ILE A 9 38.06 -6.14 58.00
N LEU A 10 37.36 -6.25 56.84
CA LEU A 10 37.72 -6.77 55.48
C LEU A 10 38.19 -8.25 55.31
N LEU A 11 38.14 -8.96 54.16
CA LEU A 11 37.88 -8.71 52.72
C LEU A 11 37.56 -10.05 51.99
N ALA A 12 37.10 -9.96 50.74
CA ALA A 12 36.60 -10.98 49.79
C ALA A 12 37.58 -12.05 49.25
N CYS A 13 37.03 -13.08 48.57
CA CYS A 13 37.51 -13.59 47.25
C CYS A 13 36.59 -14.68 46.62
N LEU A 14 36.48 -14.64 45.28
CA LEU A 14 35.80 -15.55 44.34
C LEU A 14 36.72 -16.70 43.88
N ALA A 15 36.16 -17.88 43.53
CA ALA A 15 36.25 -18.53 42.19
C ALA A 15 36.04 -20.09 42.15
N VAL A 16 35.01 -20.50 41.38
CA VAL A 16 34.90 -21.55 40.33
C VAL A 16 35.17 -23.05 40.58
N SER A 17 34.16 -23.86 40.22
CA SER A 17 34.12 -25.25 39.66
C SER A 17 33.13 -26.11 40.47
N GLY A 18 32.18 -26.92 39.98
CA GLY A 18 31.72 -27.40 38.68
C GLY A 18 30.77 -28.59 38.97
N CYS A 19 29.83 -28.86 38.05
CA CYS A 19 29.02 -30.09 37.90
C CYS A 19 27.76 -30.34 38.78
N ALA A 20 26.61 -30.14 38.10
CA ALA A 20 25.60 -31.16 37.75
C ALA A 20 24.31 -31.36 38.58
N SER A 21 23.21 -31.45 37.80
CA SER A 21 21.86 -31.98 38.09
C SER A 21 20.83 -30.99 38.67
N SER A 22 19.54 -30.99 38.31
CA SER A 22 18.75 -31.45 37.15
C SER A 22 17.30 -31.05 37.46
N SER A 23 16.65 -30.20 36.65
CA SER A 23 15.18 -30.05 36.50
C SER A 23 14.95 -28.86 35.54
N GLY A 24 14.54 -29.02 34.29
CA GLY A 24 13.17 -29.29 33.83
C GLY A 24 12.80 -28.19 32.79
N PRO A 25 12.16 -28.49 31.64
CA PRO A 25 12.27 -27.63 30.45
C PRO A 25 11.12 -26.62 30.36
N GLU A 26 11.36 -25.35 30.73
CA GLU A 26 10.47 -24.22 30.39
C GLU A 26 11.22 -23.06 29.72
N SER A 27 12.18 -23.37 28.84
CA SER A 27 12.86 -22.38 28.02
C SER A 27 12.98 -22.83 26.56
N LEU A 28 11.86 -23.22 25.95
CA LEU A 28 11.78 -23.51 24.51
C LEU A 28 10.41 -23.12 23.93
N VAL A 29 10.05 -21.84 24.03
CA VAL A 29 9.01 -21.24 23.17
C VAL A 29 9.46 -19.86 22.69
N ALA A 30 10.64 -19.82 22.06
CA ALA A 30 11.10 -18.67 21.29
C ALA A 30 11.88 -19.23 20.09
N GLY A 31 11.17 -19.48 18.99
CA GLY A 31 11.82 -20.02 17.78
C GLY A 31 10.96 -20.89 16.87
N LEU A 32 9.67 -21.10 17.17
CA LEU A 32 8.77 -21.70 16.18
C LEU A 32 8.32 -20.63 15.18
N PRO A 33 8.54 -20.81 13.87
CA PRO A 33 7.93 -19.93 12.87
C PRO A 33 6.41 -20.02 13.02
N SER A 34 5.75 -18.87 12.97
CA SER A 34 4.30 -18.79 12.99
C SER A 34 3.73 -19.73 11.93
N ARG A 35 2.81 -20.63 12.30
CA ARG A 35 2.07 -21.49 11.36
C ARG A 35 0.95 -20.71 10.65
N GLU A 36 1.16 -19.42 10.42
CA GLU A 36 0.23 -18.56 9.73
C GLU A 36 0.45 -18.73 8.23
N THR A 37 -0.33 -19.63 7.65
CA THR A 37 -0.56 -19.69 6.21
C THR A 37 -1.30 -18.41 5.83
N THR A 38 -0.61 -17.47 5.17
CA THR A 38 -1.27 -16.43 4.39
C THR A 38 -2.21 -17.13 3.40
N ASN A 39 -3.39 -16.59 3.11
CA ASN A 39 -4.22 -17.13 2.03
C ASN A 39 -3.56 -16.82 0.66
N SER A 40 -2.44 -17.49 0.39
CA SER A 40 -2.08 -17.98 -0.92
C SER A 40 -2.45 -19.47 -0.89
N VAL A 41 -3.74 -19.78 -1.05
CA VAL A 41 -4.21 -21.17 -1.03
C VAL A 41 -4.04 -21.77 -2.42
N ALA A 42 -3.44 -22.96 -2.42
CA ALA A 42 -3.17 -23.84 -3.54
C ALA A 42 -4.28 -23.90 -4.60
N GLY A 43 -3.90 -23.70 -5.86
CA GLY A 43 -4.78 -23.94 -7.00
C GLY A 43 -5.11 -25.41 -7.15
N MET A 44 -6.38 -25.71 -7.41
CA MET A 44 -6.81 -27.01 -7.94
C MET A 44 -6.21 -27.16 -9.35
N ALA A 45 -5.31 -28.12 -9.52
CA ALA A 45 -4.78 -28.48 -10.83
C ALA A 45 -5.84 -29.25 -11.62
N ALA A 46 -6.31 -28.67 -12.72
CA ALA A 46 -6.96 -29.41 -13.80
C ALA A 46 -5.89 -29.80 -14.83
N PRO A 47 -5.90 -31.04 -15.36
CA PRO A 47 -4.86 -31.50 -16.29
C PRO A 47 -5.04 -30.86 -17.67
N VAL A 48 -3.98 -30.26 -18.20
CA VAL A 48 -3.89 -29.83 -19.60
C VAL A 48 -3.20 -30.97 -20.38
N PRO A 49 -3.75 -31.44 -21.53
CA PRO A 49 -3.09 -32.45 -22.35
C PRO A 49 -1.83 -31.88 -23.01
N ALA A 50 -0.77 -32.67 -23.03
CA ALA A 50 0.46 -32.36 -23.73
C ALA A 50 0.30 -32.61 -25.23
N GLU A 51 0.54 -31.59 -26.06
CA GLU A 51 0.84 -31.78 -27.48
C GLU A 51 2.32 -31.49 -27.73
N THR A 52 2.97 -32.47 -28.35
CA THR A 52 4.36 -32.46 -28.81
C THR A 52 4.47 -31.67 -30.12
N VAL A 53 5.26 -30.60 -30.12
CA VAL A 53 5.66 -29.90 -31.35
C VAL A 53 7.10 -30.30 -31.66
N GLY A 54 7.29 -30.94 -32.82
CA GLY A 54 8.57 -31.43 -33.32
C GLY A 54 9.48 -30.30 -33.83
N GLU A 55 10.79 -30.52 -33.69
CA GLU A 55 11.86 -29.74 -34.30
C GLU A 55 11.92 -29.95 -35.82
N ALA A 56 12.08 -28.86 -36.56
CA ALA A 56 12.70 -28.87 -37.89
C ALA A 56 13.44 -27.52 -38.12
N PRO A 57 14.52 -27.50 -38.92
CA PRO A 57 15.67 -26.63 -38.69
C PRO A 57 15.65 -25.29 -39.45
N LEU A 58 16.51 -24.38 -38.98
CA LEU A 58 16.90 -23.11 -39.59
C LEU A 58 17.39 -23.27 -41.03
N GLN A 59 16.80 -22.50 -41.95
CA GLN A 59 17.41 -22.15 -43.23
C GLN A 59 17.48 -20.64 -43.39
N THR A 60 18.69 -20.18 -43.69
CA THR A 60 19.06 -18.81 -44.06
C THR A 60 18.96 -18.66 -45.57
N THR A 61 18.12 -17.75 -46.05
CA THR A 61 18.29 -17.10 -47.36
C THR A 61 17.73 -15.70 -47.24
N GLY A 62 18.59 -14.71 -47.49
CA GLY A 62 18.17 -13.32 -47.61
C GLY A 62 17.52 -13.09 -48.97
N GLU A 63 16.58 -12.15 -48.99
CA GLU A 63 16.22 -11.37 -50.16
C GLU A 63 15.67 -10.03 -49.66
N GLU A 64 16.25 -8.95 -50.18
CA GLU A 64 15.84 -7.57 -49.96
C GLU A 64 14.47 -7.33 -50.60
N GLU A 65 13.50 -6.84 -49.83
CA GLU A 65 12.32 -6.19 -50.40
C GLU A 65 12.11 -4.83 -49.72
N VAL A 66 12.53 -3.79 -50.44
CA VAL A 66 12.35 -2.38 -50.13
C VAL A 66 10.91 -2.01 -50.41
N LEU A 67 10.14 -1.63 -49.39
CA LEU A 67 8.88 -0.91 -49.56
C LEU A 67 8.81 0.32 -48.65
N ALA A 68 8.89 1.46 -49.30
CA ALA A 68 8.86 2.82 -48.79
C ALA A 68 7.43 3.27 -48.44
N TRP A 69 7.21 3.80 -47.22
CA TRP A 69 6.00 4.56 -46.87
C TRP A 69 6.25 5.67 -45.82
N ALA A 70 7.30 6.47 -45.99
CA ALA A 70 7.45 7.75 -45.27
C ALA A 70 6.92 8.90 -46.13
N GLY A 71 5.68 9.32 -45.87
CA GLY A 71 5.08 10.53 -46.43
C GLY A 71 5.72 11.80 -45.85
N ALA A 72 5.68 12.88 -46.63
CA ALA A 72 6.39 14.14 -46.42
C ALA A 72 6.00 14.90 -45.14
N VAL A 73 7.01 15.48 -44.50
CA VAL A 73 6.92 16.40 -43.35
C VAL A 73 6.60 17.82 -43.84
N PRO A 74 5.54 18.50 -43.34
CA PRO A 74 5.32 19.92 -43.65
C PRO A 74 6.26 20.84 -42.86
N GLN A 75 6.89 21.79 -43.56
CA GLN A 75 7.69 22.88 -42.96
C GLN A 75 6.80 23.98 -42.34
N PRO A 76 7.28 24.71 -41.31
CA PRO A 76 6.55 25.79 -40.69
C PRO A 76 6.59 27.09 -41.54
N GLN A 77 5.43 27.70 -41.77
CA GLN A 77 5.32 29.04 -42.35
C GLN A 77 5.32 30.13 -41.26
N ALA A 78 6.13 31.15 -41.48
CA ALA A 78 6.22 32.37 -40.68
C ALA A 78 5.00 33.29 -40.94
N PHE A 79 4.48 33.91 -39.88
CA PHE A 79 3.46 34.96 -39.98
C PHE A 79 4.13 36.34 -39.94
N GLU A 80 3.88 37.16 -40.97
CA GLU A 80 4.27 38.57 -41.03
C GLU A 80 3.25 39.46 -40.31
N ALA A 81 3.76 40.52 -39.67
CA ALA A 81 3.00 41.53 -38.97
C ALA A 81 2.59 42.68 -39.91
N GLY A 82 1.28 42.96 -39.98
CA GLY A 82 0.72 44.12 -40.68
C GLY A 82 0.32 45.22 -39.69
N ALA A 83 0.94 46.40 -39.84
CA ALA A 83 0.61 47.63 -39.12
C ALA A 83 -0.49 48.42 -39.84
N GLY A 84 -1.38 49.06 -39.08
CA GLY A 84 -2.34 50.04 -39.57
C GLY A 84 -2.94 50.86 -38.41
N GLY A 85 -2.66 52.17 -38.38
CA GLY A 85 -3.11 53.10 -37.34
C GLY A 85 -4.18 54.10 -37.79
N MET A 86 -4.48 55.03 -36.86
CA MET A 86 -5.41 56.19 -36.87
C MET A 86 -6.88 55.90 -36.46
N ALA A 87 -7.62 56.75 -35.75
CA ALA A 87 -7.41 57.99 -34.99
C ALA A 87 -8.66 58.24 -34.10
N VAL A 88 -8.52 59.09 -33.07
CA VAL A 88 -9.57 59.50 -32.10
C VAL A 88 -10.51 60.58 -32.70
N PRO A 89 -11.75 60.74 -32.20
CA PRO A 89 -12.05 62.02 -31.53
C PRO A 89 -12.99 61.93 -30.29
N ALA A 90 -13.11 63.11 -29.66
CA ALA A 90 -13.47 63.48 -28.28
C ALA A 90 -14.92 63.26 -27.75
N GLU A 91 -15.01 63.48 -26.44
CA GLU A 91 -16.05 63.23 -25.42
C GLU A 91 -17.38 64.00 -25.54
N ARG A 92 -18.43 63.46 -24.88
CA ARG A 92 -19.32 64.18 -23.92
C ARG A 92 -20.10 63.20 -23.01
N PRO A 93 -20.50 63.59 -21.78
CA PRO A 93 -20.63 62.68 -20.64
C PRO A 93 -22.05 62.18 -20.40
N VAL A 94 -22.19 60.96 -19.89
CA VAL A 94 -23.45 60.46 -19.32
C VAL A 94 -23.16 59.68 -18.03
N VAL A 95 -23.51 60.33 -16.92
CA VAL A 95 -24.02 59.83 -15.63
C VAL A 95 -23.55 58.43 -15.17
N MET A 96 -22.76 58.41 -14.08
CA MET A 96 -22.46 57.20 -13.31
C MET A 96 -23.74 56.56 -12.77
N ALA A 97 -24.15 55.46 -13.37
CA ALA A 97 -24.95 54.45 -12.69
C ALA A 97 -23.99 53.49 -11.98
N THR A 98 -24.14 53.36 -10.67
CA THR A 98 -23.47 52.34 -9.87
C THR A 98 -23.78 50.96 -10.43
N PRO A 99 -22.81 50.07 -10.67
CA PRO A 99 -23.12 48.68 -10.98
C PRO A 99 -23.77 48.06 -9.74
N ASP A 100 -24.94 47.46 -9.92
CA ASP A 100 -25.51 46.53 -8.97
C ASP A 100 -24.45 45.47 -8.63
N GLU A 101 -24.25 45.28 -7.34
CA GLU A 101 -23.40 44.24 -6.78
C GLU A 101 -23.82 42.90 -7.41
N PRO A 102 -22.92 42.17 -8.11
CA PRO A 102 -23.31 40.92 -8.73
C PRO A 102 -23.70 39.98 -7.61
N ALA A 103 -24.98 39.59 -7.62
CA ALA A 103 -25.56 38.62 -6.71
C ALA A 103 -24.54 37.51 -6.43
N ALA A 104 -24.16 37.39 -5.15
CA ALA A 104 -23.20 36.41 -4.68
C ALA A 104 -23.53 35.06 -5.31
N LYS A 105 -22.61 34.57 -6.16
CA LYS A 105 -22.71 33.24 -6.76
C LYS A 105 -23.08 32.26 -5.64
N PRO A 106 -24.09 31.39 -5.84
CA PRO A 106 -24.41 30.39 -4.81
C PRO A 106 -23.12 29.67 -4.48
N ARG A 107 -22.74 29.71 -3.19
CA ARG A 107 -21.56 29.03 -2.67
C ARG A 107 -21.59 27.63 -3.27
N THR A 108 -20.61 27.31 -4.10
CA THR A 108 -20.44 25.98 -4.67
C THR A 108 -20.64 25.00 -3.54
N ARG A 109 -21.70 24.18 -3.64
CA ARG A 109 -22.03 23.15 -2.67
C ARG A 109 -20.74 22.40 -2.40
N ALA A 110 -20.24 22.47 -1.16
CA ALA A 110 -19.06 21.72 -0.76
C ALA A 110 -19.28 20.29 -1.25
N VAL A 111 -18.35 19.76 -2.04
CA VAL A 111 -18.35 18.35 -2.43
C VAL A 111 -18.48 17.58 -1.13
N GLY A 112 -19.64 16.97 -0.89
CA GLY A 112 -19.97 16.40 0.41
C GLY A 112 -18.90 15.39 0.78
N ARG A 113 -18.40 15.47 2.02
CA ARG A 113 -17.50 14.45 2.57
C ARG A 113 -18.16 13.08 2.37
N GLY A 114 -17.42 12.12 1.84
CA GLY A 114 -17.97 10.80 1.51
C GLY A 114 -18.49 10.11 2.77
N GLN A 115 -19.73 9.62 2.76
CA GLN A 115 -20.36 8.98 3.91
C GLN A 115 -19.53 7.80 4.46
N ILE A 116 -19.35 7.68 5.78
CA ILE A 116 -18.81 6.46 6.39
C ILE A 116 -19.92 5.48 6.75
N TYR A 117 -19.76 4.23 6.32
CA TYR A 117 -20.63 3.12 6.64
C TYR A 117 -19.99 2.31 7.76
N GLY A 118 -20.75 2.07 8.84
CA GLY A 118 -20.30 1.26 9.96
C GLY A 118 -20.05 -0.19 9.57
N HIS A 119 -19.04 -0.82 10.17
CA HIS A 119 -18.64 -2.18 9.88
C HIS A 119 -19.74 -3.21 10.20
N ARG A 120 -20.01 -4.11 9.26
CA ARG A 120 -20.91 -5.27 9.41
C ARG A 120 -20.21 -6.59 9.06
N PHE A 121 -18.88 -6.55 8.94
CA PHE A 121 -18.07 -7.72 8.67
C PHE A 121 -18.18 -8.78 9.79
N ARG A 122 -18.16 -10.03 9.37
CA ARG A 122 -17.95 -11.20 10.21
C ARG A 122 -16.51 -11.67 10.03
N ASP A 123 -16.11 -12.64 10.84
CA ASP A 123 -14.78 -13.25 10.79
C ASP A 123 -14.93 -14.74 11.06
N ALA A 124 -14.28 -15.58 10.25
CA ALA A 124 -14.27 -17.02 10.47
C ALA A 124 -13.41 -17.41 11.68
N HIS A 125 -12.40 -16.62 12.03
CA HIS A 125 -11.51 -16.84 13.18
C HIS A 125 -11.36 -15.54 13.99
N PRO A 126 -12.42 -15.08 14.67
CA PRO A 126 -12.38 -13.81 15.38
C PRO A 126 -11.38 -13.84 16.54
N ILE A 127 -10.51 -12.84 16.59
CA ILE A 127 -9.58 -12.63 17.71
C ILE A 127 -10.14 -11.61 18.69
N ASN A 128 -10.06 -11.93 19.99
CA ASN A 128 -10.46 -11.02 21.05
C ASN A 128 -9.32 -10.04 21.39
N PHE A 129 -9.38 -8.85 20.82
CA PHE A 129 -8.45 -7.75 21.11
C PHE A 129 -8.83 -6.92 22.37
N GLY A 130 -9.89 -7.32 23.09
CA GLY A 130 -10.35 -6.67 24.31
C GLY A 130 -10.67 -5.18 24.13
N SER A 131 -10.14 -4.34 25.03
CA SER A 131 -10.38 -2.90 25.01
C SER A 131 -9.81 -2.19 23.77
N ARG A 132 -8.87 -2.82 23.04
CA ARG A 132 -8.24 -2.30 21.82
C ARG A 132 -8.79 -2.95 20.55
N SER A 133 -10.07 -3.34 20.59
CA SER A 133 -10.75 -3.92 19.43
C SER A 133 -10.77 -3.00 18.22
N PRO A 134 -10.50 -3.50 16.99
CA PRO A 134 -10.58 -2.71 15.77
C PRO A 134 -11.98 -2.16 15.55
N ARG A 135 -13.02 -2.84 16.07
CA ARG A 135 -14.43 -2.40 15.99
C ARG A 135 -14.72 -1.03 16.61
N LYS A 136 -13.80 -0.50 17.42
CA LYS A 136 -13.91 0.84 18.03
C LYS A 136 -13.42 1.96 17.11
N LEU A 137 -12.73 1.62 16.01
CA LEU A 137 -12.30 2.59 15.01
C LEU A 137 -13.42 2.78 13.99
N ALA A 138 -13.60 4.03 13.54
CA ALA A 138 -14.77 4.39 12.74
C ALA A 138 -14.69 3.85 11.31
N VAL A 139 -13.49 3.84 10.73
CA VAL A 139 -13.30 3.63 9.29
C VAL A 139 -12.64 2.28 9.05
N HIS A 140 -13.45 1.34 8.58
CA HIS A 140 -12.99 0.04 8.12
C HIS A 140 -12.85 0.00 6.59
N GLY A 141 -12.02 -0.92 6.12
CA GLY A 141 -11.81 -1.19 4.70
C GLY A 141 -11.30 -2.60 4.49
N VAL A 142 -10.97 -2.90 3.24
CA VAL A 142 -10.51 -4.22 2.80
C VAL A 142 -9.26 -4.07 1.96
N ASP A 143 -8.55 -5.16 1.76
CA ASP A 143 -7.60 -5.28 0.67
C ASP A 143 -7.85 -6.55 -0.13
N VAL A 144 -7.66 -6.47 -1.44
CA VAL A 144 -8.09 -7.51 -2.39
C VAL A 144 -7.10 -7.67 -3.53
N SER A 145 -7.17 -8.84 -4.16
CA SER A 145 -6.43 -9.22 -5.36
C SER A 145 -7.32 -10.09 -6.25
N ARG A 146 -6.74 -10.74 -7.26
CA ARG A 146 -7.42 -11.80 -8.02
C ARG A 146 -8.03 -12.91 -7.17
N TRP A 147 -7.54 -13.16 -5.96
CA TRP A 147 -8.01 -14.27 -5.12
C TRP A 147 -9.44 -14.10 -4.60
N GLN A 148 -9.93 -12.86 -4.54
CA GLN A 148 -11.32 -12.57 -4.17
C GLN A 148 -12.29 -12.65 -5.36
N ALA A 149 -11.78 -12.95 -6.57
CA ALA A 149 -12.57 -13.10 -7.78
C ALA A 149 -13.53 -11.91 -8.03
N GLU A 150 -14.78 -12.21 -8.40
CA GLU A 150 -15.82 -11.21 -8.60
C GLU A 150 -16.35 -10.68 -7.25
N ILE A 151 -16.40 -9.36 -7.10
CA ILE A 151 -16.84 -8.66 -5.89
C ILE A 151 -18.05 -7.79 -6.23
N ASP A 152 -19.12 -7.92 -5.46
CA ASP A 152 -20.21 -6.94 -5.41
C ASP A 152 -19.78 -5.76 -4.54
N TRP A 153 -19.15 -4.78 -5.18
CA TRP A 153 -18.59 -3.60 -4.54
C TRP A 153 -19.65 -2.71 -3.89
N ALA A 154 -20.84 -2.61 -4.48
CA ALA A 154 -21.93 -1.81 -3.90
C ALA A 154 -22.45 -2.47 -2.61
N LYS A 155 -22.59 -3.80 -2.60
CA LYS A 155 -22.92 -4.52 -1.38
C LYS A 155 -21.81 -4.39 -0.34
N LEU A 156 -20.56 -4.62 -0.73
CA LEU A 156 -19.40 -4.54 0.16
C LEU A 156 -19.26 -3.14 0.80
N ARG A 157 -19.52 -2.08 0.03
CA ARG A 157 -19.60 -0.69 0.51
C ARG A 157 -20.58 -0.57 1.69
N THR A 158 -21.80 -1.05 1.51
CA THR A 158 -22.85 -0.98 2.54
C THR A 158 -22.60 -1.89 3.75
N GLN A 159 -21.69 -2.88 3.63
CA GLN A 159 -21.21 -3.68 4.76
C GLN A 159 -20.11 -2.98 5.57
N GLY A 160 -19.72 -1.76 5.18
CA GLY A 160 -18.76 -0.94 5.91
C GLY A 160 -17.35 -0.92 5.34
N ALA A 161 -17.15 -1.38 4.09
CA ALA A 161 -15.90 -1.12 3.37
C ALA A 161 -15.92 0.33 2.90
N ASN A 162 -15.16 1.20 3.55
CA ASN A 162 -15.07 2.62 3.19
C ASN A 162 -13.84 2.92 2.31
N PHE A 163 -12.86 2.03 2.38
CA PHE A 163 -11.71 2.03 1.49
C PHE A 163 -11.35 0.62 1.03
N ALA A 164 -10.61 0.55 -0.09
CA ALA A 164 -10.02 -0.67 -0.59
C ALA A 164 -8.60 -0.44 -1.09
N TYR A 165 -7.64 -1.25 -0.65
CA TYR A 165 -6.36 -1.39 -1.33
C TYR A 165 -6.43 -2.58 -2.29
N ILE A 166 -6.10 -2.35 -3.56
CA ILE A 166 -6.29 -3.33 -4.62
C ILE A 166 -4.92 -3.70 -5.18
N LYS A 167 -4.61 -4.99 -5.23
CA LYS A 167 -3.36 -5.47 -5.82
C LYS A 167 -3.29 -4.99 -7.26
N ALA A 168 -2.23 -4.28 -7.60
CA ALA A 168 -1.99 -3.85 -8.97
C ALA A 168 -0.94 -4.74 -9.62
N THR A 169 0.24 -4.83 -9.04
CA THR A 169 1.35 -5.53 -9.65
C THR A 169 2.15 -6.32 -8.63
N ASP A 170 2.86 -7.33 -9.12
CA ASP A 170 3.91 -7.99 -8.36
C ASP A 170 5.14 -8.22 -9.27
N GLY A 171 6.33 -8.12 -8.68
CA GLY A 171 7.57 -8.16 -9.45
C GLY A 171 7.67 -7.09 -10.55
N GLY A 172 8.31 -7.42 -11.67
CA GLY A 172 8.61 -6.44 -12.74
C GLY A 172 7.73 -6.58 -13.99
N ASP A 173 6.78 -7.51 -13.96
CA ASP A 173 6.19 -8.10 -15.16
C ASP A 173 4.79 -8.70 -14.95
N HIS A 174 4.26 -8.75 -13.72
CA HIS A 174 2.92 -9.28 -13.46
C HIS A 174 1.95 -8.16 -13.07
N LEU A 175 0.86 -8.07 -13.83
CA LEU A 175 -0.32 -7.27 -13.50
C LEU A 175 -1.36 -8.21 -12.91
N ASP A 176 -1.95 -7.84 -11.77
CA ASP A 176 -3.08 -8.59 -11.23
C ASP A 176 -4.25 -8.50 -12.23
N PRO A 177 -4.78 -9.64 -12.72
CA PRO A 177 -5.79 -9.65 -13.78
C PRO A 177 -7.11 -8.99 -13.35
N MET A 178 -7.38 -8.91 -12.04
CA MET A 178 -8.57 -8.26 -11.50
C MET A 178 -8.36 -6.78 -11.19
N PHE A 179 -7.11 -6.26 -11.27
CA PHE A 179 -6.81 -4.88 -10.87
C PHE A 179 -7.72 -3.86 -11.55
N ARG A 180 -7.79 -3.87 -12.89
CA ARG A 180 -8.56 -2.86 -13.65
C ARG A 180 -10.06 -2.92 -13.34
N THR A 181 -10.60 -4.13 -13.20
CA THR A 181 -12.01 -4.36 -12.86
C THR A 181 -12.32 -3.87 -11.45
N ASN A 182 -11.52 -4.29 -10.47
CA ASN A 182 -11.67 -3.89 -9.07
C ASN A 182 -11.47 -2.40 -8.88
N TRP A 183 -10.46 -1.82 -9.53
CA TRP A 183 -10.18 -0.38 -9.50
C TRP A 183 -11.38 0.45 -9.98
N ARG A 184 -11.97 0.08 -11.12
CA ARG A 184 -13.14 0.78 -11.65
C ARG A 184 -14.37 0.59 -10.77
N ARG A 185 -14.71 -0.65 -10.42
CA ARG A 185 -15.95 -0.96 -9.69
C ARG A 185 -15.95 -0.47 -8.24
N ALA A 186 -14.80 -0.48 -7.57
CA ALA A 186 -14.68 0.12 -6.24
C ALA A 186 -14.95 1.63 -6.27
N ASN A 187 -14.50 2.32 -7.32
CA ASN A 187 -14.77 3.74 -7.52
C ASN A 187 -16.26 4.02 -7.81
N GLU A 188 -16.87 3.23 -8.69
CA GLU A 188 -18.30 3.33 -9.02
C GLU A 188 -19.19 3.11 -7.78
N ALA A 189 -18.78 2.22 -6.87
CA ALA A 189 -19.43 1.99 -5.59
C ALA A 189 -19.10 3.06 -4.51
N GLY A 190 -18.27 4.05 -4.81
CA GLY A 190 -17.94 5.16 -3.91
C GLY A 190 -17.00 4.79 -2.76
N LEU A 191 -16.15 3.77 -2.93
CA LEU A 191 -15.04 3.51 -2.02
C LEU A 191 -13.85 4.41 -2.36
N LYS A 192 -13.12 4.87 -1.34
CA LYS A 192 -11.76 5.37 -1.56
C LYS A 192 -10.87 4.20 -1.92
N ARG A 193 -10.04 4.33 -2.96
CA ARG A 193 -9.20 3.21 -3.43
C ARG A 193 -7.75 3.59 -3.54
N GLY A 194 -6.88 2.66 -3.20
CA GLY A 194 -5.44 2.72 -3.44
C GLY A 194 -4.96 1.44 -4.10
N ALA A 195 -3.78 1.50 -4.71
CA ALA A 195 -3.17 0.35 -5.37
C ALA A 195 -1.95 -0.10 -4.56
N TYR A 196 -1.72 -1.41 -4.48
CA TYR A 196 -0.52 -1.94 -3.83
C TYR A 196 0.34 -2.78 -4.78
N HIS A 197 1.64 -2.77 -4.51
CA HIS A 197 2.66 -3.54 -5.20
C HIS A 197 3.27 -4.58 -4.28
N PHE A 198 3.16 -5.87 -4.62
CA PHE A 198 3.82 -6.93 -3.86
C PHE A 198 5.28 -7.09 -4.30
N PHE A 199 6.21 -6.81 -3.39
CA PHE A 199 7.63 -6.63 -3.73
C PHE A 199 8.38 -7.96 -3.89
N TYR A 200 9.12 -8.12 -5.00
CA TYR A 200 9.98 -9.28 -5.27
C TYR A 200 11.46 -8.91 -5.07
N TRP A 201 12.08 -9.50 -4.04
CA TRP A 201 13.42 -9.13 -3.58
C TRP A 201 14.56 -9.44 -4.59
N CYS A 202 14.38 -10.40 -5.49
CA CYS A 202 15.37 -10.69 -6.54
C CYS A 202 15.28 -9.80 -7.78
N ARG A 203 14.32 -8.87 -7.85
CA ARG A 203 14.15 -7.95 -8.98
C ARG A 203 14.77 -6.59 -8.69
N THR A 204 15.03 -5.80 -9.73
CA THR A 204 15.51 -4.43 -9.56
C THR A 204 14.37 -3.56 -9.03
N ALA A 205 14.64 -2.74 -8.02
CA ALA A 205 13.60 -1.88 -7.42
C ALA A 205 13.04 -0.87 -8.45
N GLY A 206 13.92 -0.31 -9.29
CA GLY A 206 13.53 0.61 -10.35
C GLY A 206 12.57 0.00 -11.37
N GLU A 207 12.81 -1.24 -11.80
CA GLU A 207 11.96 -1.97 -12.75
C GLU A 207 10.56 -2.23 -12.17
N GLN A 208 10.50 -2.64 -10.90
CA GLN A 208 9.24 -2.85 -10.20
C GLN A 208 8.43 -1.55 -10.08
N ALA A 209 9.10 -0.44 -9.77
CA ALA A 209 8.46 0.88 -9.70
C ALA A 209 7.93 1.32 -11.07
N ASP A 210 8.72 1.15 -12.14
CA ASP A 210 8.28 1.47 -13.52
C ASP A 210 7.12 0.58 -13.97
N TRP A 211 7.10 -0.69 -13.53
CA TRP A 211 6.00 -1.59 -13.80
C TRP A 211 4.72 -1.17 -13.07
N PHE A 212 4.81 -0.79 -11.80
CA PHE A 212 3.67 -0.26 -11.04
C PHE A 212 3.14 1.04 -11.68
N ILE A 213 4.03 2.00 -11.99
CA ILE A 213 3.67 3.28 -12.63
C ILE A 213 2.98 3.09 -13.98
N ARG A 214 3.45 2.15 -14.81
CA ARG A 214 2.82 1.87 -16.10
C ARG A 214 1.39 1.32 -15.99
N ASN A 215 1.06 0.65 -14.89
CA ASN A 215 -0.20 -0.07 -14.76
C ASN A 215 -1.23 0.63 -13.87
N VAL A 216 -0.79 1.47 -12.92
CA VAL A 216 -1.65 2.19 -12.00
C VAL A 216 -1.82 3.63 -12.46
N PRO A 217 -3.05 4.10 -12.73
CA PRO A 217 -3.26 5.45 -13.21
C PRO A 217 -2.96 6.47 -12.10
N LYS A 218 -2.37 7.61 -12.48
CA LYS A 218 -2.27 8.79 -11.61
C LYS A 218 -3.63 9.44 -11.45
N ASP A 219 -4.41 8.90 -10.51
CA ASP A 219 -5.75 9.39 -10.18
C ASP A 219 -5.69 10.32 -8.96
N PRO A 220 -6.10 11.59 -9.08
CA PRO A 220 -6.07 12.52 -7.96
C PRO A 220 -6.97 12.09 -6.80
N ASN A 221 -8.00 11.26 -7.03
CA ASN A 221 -8.91 10.79 -5.99
C ASN A 221 -8.44 9.49 -5.31
N ALA A 222 -7.34 8.89 -5.78
CA ALA A 222 -6.80 7.67 -5.20
C ALA A 222 -6.02 7.95 -3.91
N LEU A 223 -6.04 6.97 -3.01
CA LEU A 223 -5.19 6.92 -1.83
C LEU A 223 -3.71 6.75 -2.24
N PRO A 224 -2.76 7.08 -1.36
CA PRO A 224 -1.34 6.89 -1.64
C PRO A 224 -1.02 5.45 -2.05
N PRO A 225 -0.07 5.23 -2.97
CA PRO A 225 0.29 3.88 -3.38
C PRO A 225 0.93 3.12 -2.22
N VAL A 226 0.71 1.80 -2.17
CA VAL A 226 1.30 0.94 -1.14
C VAL A 226 2.46 0.14 -1.73
N ILE A 227 3.56 0.07 -1.00
CA ILE A 227 4.57 -0.98 -1.15
C ILE A 227 4.28 -2.07 -0.13
N ASP A 228 4.04 -3.29 -0.60
CA ASP A 228 3.85 -4.47 0.23
C ASP A 228 5.19 -5.22 0.33
N VAL A 229 5.77 -5.19 1.53
CA VAL A 229 7.06 -5.82 1.86
C VAL A 229 6.89 -6.90 2.92
N GLU A 230 6.93 -8.14 2.45
CA GLU A 230 6.96 -9.32 3.30
C GLU A 230 7.83 -10.44 2.70
N TYR A 231 8.00 -11.52 3.46
CA TYR A 231 8.66 -12.72 2.97
C TYR A 231 7.66 -13.56 2.16
N ASN A 232 7.96 -13.75 0.87
CA ASN A 232 7.18 -14.61 -0.01
C ASN A 232 7.76 -16.03 -0.06
N ALA A 233 7.13 -16.97 0.65
CA ALA A 233 7.54 -18.37 0.66
C ALA A 233 7.42 -19.06 -0.72
N GLU A 234 6.46 -18.60 -1.54
CA GLU A 234 6.19 -19.11 -2.89
C GLU A 234 7.17 -18.57 -3.94
N SER A 235 7.91 -17.52 -3.63
CA SER A 235 8.89 -16.96 -4.56
C SER A 235 9.99 -17.99 -4.87
N SER A 236 10.34 -18.10 -6.16
CA SER A 236 11.54 -18.84 -6.59
C SER A 236 12.83 -18.18 -6.08
N CYS A 237 12.78 -16.90 -5.71
CA CYS A 237 13.87 -16.19 -5.06
C CYS A 237 14.02 -16.65 -3.61
N LYS A 238 14.94 -17.59 -3.35
CA LYS A 238 15.26 -18.05 -1.99
C LYS A 238 16.32 -17.18 -1.29
N ARG A 239 16.85 -16.15 -1.97
CA ARG A 239 17.88 -15.26 -1.42
C ARG A 239 17.27 -14.33 -0.37
N ARG A 240 17.82 -14.36 0.85
CA ARG A 240 17.62 -13.29 1.83
C ARG A 240 18.67 -12.20 1.62
N LEU A 241 18.20 -11.00 1.31
CA LEU A 241 19.05 -9.83 1.21
C LEU A 241 19.48 -9.36 2.60
N SER A 242 20.62 -8.67 2.69
CA SER A 242 20.97 -7.94 3.91
C SER A 242 19.96 -6.83 4.16
N ARG A 243 19.77 -6.47 5.44
CA ARG A 243 18.90 -5.36 5.85
C ARG A 243 19.23 -4.07 5.09
N ALA A 244 20.51 -3.71 4.96
CA ALA A 244 20.91 -2.52 4.21
C ALA A 244 20.42 -2.54 2.75
N LYS A 245 20.49 -3.70 2.07
CA LYS A 245 20.05 -3.83 0.68
C LYS A 245 18.52 -3.82 0.54
N VAL A 246 17.81 -4.35 1.54
CA VAL A 246 16.35 -4.23 1.65
C VAL A 246 15.94 -2.76 1.71
N LEU A 247 16.53 -2.01 2.64
CA LEU A 247 16.22 -0.58 2.84
C LEU A 247 16.54 0.25 1.60
N GLU A 248 17.71 0.04 0.99
CA GLU A 248 18.10 0.70 -0.27
C GLU A 248 17.06 0.45 -1.38
N LYS A 249 16.66 -0.81 -1.58
CA LYS A 249 15.68 -1.17 -2.61
C LYS A 249 14.30 -0.56 -2.35
N MET A 250 13.86 -0.56 -1.10
CA MET A 250 12.61 0.07 -0.72
C MET A 250 12.64 1.57 -1.00
N GLN A 251 13.71 2.27 -0.61
CA GLN A 251 13.84 3.71 -0.86
C GLN A 251 13.80 4.03 -2.36
N VAL A 252 14.54 3.28 -3.20
CA VAL A 252 14.52 3.47 -4.66
C VAL A 252 13.11 3.32 -5.24
N PHE A 253 12.36 2.32 -4.79
CA PHE A 253 10.99 2.10 -5.24
C PHE A 253 10.07 3.24 -4.78
N MET A 254 10.09 3.55 -3.48
CA MET A 254 9.22 4.56 -2.87
C MET A 254 9.47 5.95 -3.44
N ASP A 255 10.74 6.33 -3.64
CA ASP A 255 11.12 7.61 -4.25
C ASP A 255 10.55 7.79 -5.66
N LYS A 256 10.57 6.73 -6.47
CA LYS A 256 10.01 6.77 -7.83
C LYS A 256 8.49 6.95 -7.79
N LEU A 257 7.82 6.26 -6.88
CA LEU A 257 6.38 6.41 -6.68
C LEU A 257 6.02 7.80 -6.15
N GLU A 258 6.72 8.31 -5.13
CA GLU A 258 6.46 9.63 -4.54
C GLU A 258 6.62 10.73 -5.59
N ARG A 259 7.69 10.67 -6.42
CA ARG A 259 7.88 11.59 -7.55
C ARG A 259 6.76 11.49 -8.59
N HIS A 260 6.30 10.28 -8.92
CA HIS A 260 5.29 10.10 -9.96
C HIS A 260 3.89 10.51 -9.49
N TYR A 261 3.45 10.01 -8.34
CA TYR A 261 2.10 10.20 -7.82
C TYR A 261 1.93 11.49 -7.01
N GLY A 262 3.02 12.09 -6.53
CA GLY A 262 2.97 13.26 -5.64
C GLY A 262 2.44 12.92 -4.24
N GLN A 263 2.43 11.63 -3.89
CA GLN A 263 1.93 11.13 -2.61
C GLN A 263 2.98 10.18 -2.03
N ARG A 264 3.26 10.34 -0.74
CA ARG A 264 4.18 9.46 -0.01
C ARG A 264 3.62 8.04 0.08
N PRO A 265 4.34 7.01 -0.39
CA PRO A 265 3.86 5.64 -0.34
C PRO A 265 3.60 5.15 1.10
N VAL A 266 2.61 4.28 1.25
CA VAL A 266 2.34 3.55 2.49
C VAL A 266 3.12 2.24 2.48
N ILE A 267 3.77 1.92 3.61
CA ILE A 267 4.52 0.67 3.76
C ILE A 267 3.62 -0.36 4.45
N TYR A 268 3.20 -1.39 3.72
CA TYR A 268 2.60 -2.58 4.31
C TYR A 268 3.68 -3.59 4.70
N THR A 269 3.53 -4.25 5.85
CA THR A 269 4.48 -5.29 6.26
C THR A 269 3.94 -6.29 7.28
N ALA A 270 4.54 -7.48 7.29
CA ALA A 270 4.34 -8.56 8.24
C ALA A 270 5.25 -8.46 9.48
N PRO A 271 4.89 -9.10 10.61
CA PRO A 271 5.65 -8.98 11.86
C PRO A 271 7.11 -9.41 11.79
N ASP A 272 7.38 -10.52 11.10
CA ASP A 272 8.72 -11.09 10.93
C ASP A 272 9.59 -10.20 10.03
N PHE A 273 9.06 -9.79 8.88
CA PHE A 273 9.76 -8.90 7.97
C PHE A 273 10.11 -7.56 8.62
N TYR A 274 9.16 -6.99 9.38
CA TYR A 274 9.38 -5.75 10.12
C TYR A 274 10.49 -5.87 11.16
N ARG A 275 10.45 -6.92 12.00
CA ARG A 275 11.45 -7.13 13.05
C ARG A 275 12.84 -7.23 12.43
N ASP A 276 12.96 -7.97 11.34
CA ASP A 276 14.26 -8.26 10.73
C ASP A 276 14.80 -7.02 9.98
N ASN A 277 13.94 -6.23 9.33
CA ASN A 277 14.39 -5.20 8.39
C ASN A 277 13.98 -3.75 8.72
N LEU A 278 12.84 -3.52 9.36
CA LEU A 278 12.19 -2.19 9.42
C LEU A 278 12.11 -1.57 10.82
N SER A 279 12.44 -2.31 11.89
CA SER A 279 12.45 -1.76 13.24
C SER A 279 13.40 -0.56 13.34
N GLY A 280 12.88 0.62 13.68
CA GLY A 280 13.64 1.88 13.74
C GLY A 280 13.77 2.65 12.41
N GLU A 281 13.33 2.09 11.29
CA GLU A 281 13.50 2.70 9.95
C GLU A 281 12.21 3.38 9.45
N PHE A 282 12.33 4.25 8.45
CA PHE A 282 11.22 4.91 7.74
C PHE A 282 10.19 5.56 8.68
N LEU A 283 10.66 6.25 9.73
CA LEU A 283 9.79 6.84 10.76
C LEU A 283 8.85 7.94 10.23
N ASP A 284 9.18 8.49 9.06
CA ASP A 284 8.47 9.52 8.30
C ASP A 284 7.55 8.94 7.21
N TYR A 285 7.45 7.62 7.08
CA TYR A 285 6.49 6.95 6.19
C TYR A 285 5.26 6.43 6.94
N PRO A 286 4.06 6.49 6.34
CA PRO A 286 2.88 5.86 6.89
C PRO A 286 2.99 4.33 6.82
N PHE A 287 2.70 3.65 7.93
CA PHE A 287 2.70 2.18 8.00
C PHE A 287 1.29 1.59 8.00
N TRP A 288 1.14 0.52 7.24
CA TRP A 288 0.04 -0.42 7.31
C TRP A 288 0.57 -1.74 7.91
N LEU A 289 0.15 -2.05 9.14
CA LEU A 289 0.71 -3.20 9.87
C LEU A 289 -0.23 -4.40 9.83
N ARG A 290 0.28 -5.57 9.42
CA ARG A 290 -0.43 -6.83 9.60
C ARG A 290 -0.28 -7.33 11.02
N SER A 291 -1.38 -7.46 11.75
CA SER A 291 -1.35 -8.02 13.10
C SER A 291 -2.67 -8.72 13.40
N VAL A 292 -2.79 -9.97 12.98
CA VAL A 292 -4.05 -10.71 13.04
C VAL A 292 -4.26 -11.43 14.37
N ALA A 293 -3.19 -11.73 15.12
CA ALA A 293 -3.26 -12.45 16.39
C ALA A 293 -3.17 -11.56 17.64
N ALA A 294 -2.72 -10.31 17.50
CA ALA A 294 -2.57 -9.37 18.61
C ALA A 294 -2.71 -7.91 18.14
N HIS A 295 -2.91 -6.96 19.06
CA HIS A 295 -2.96 -5.55 18.70
C HIS A 295 -1.57 -5.04 18.23
N PRO A 296 -1.47 -4.15 17.23
CA PRO A 296 -0.18 -3.70 16.69
C PRO A 296 0.80 -3.17 17.73
N SER A 297 0.33 -2.50 18.80
CA SER A 297 1.21 -2.02 19.88
C SER A 297 1.99 -3.13 20.62
N LYS A 298 1.53 -4.39 20.56
CA LYS A 298 2.22 -5.53 21.16
C LYS A 298 3.24 -6.15 20.20
N VAL A 299 2.90 -6.17 18.91
CA VAL A 299 3.70 -6.80 17.86
C VAL A 299 4.78 -5.84 17.32
N TYR A 300 4.48 -4.55 17.31
CA TYR A 300 5.29 -3.45 16.78
C TYR A 300 5.43 -2.34 17.83
N PRO A 301 6.13 -2.58 18.96
CA PRO A 301 6.20 -1.61 20.05
C PRO A 301 6.77 -0.27 19.57
N GLY A 302 6.06 0.82 19.87
CA GLY A 302 6.46 2.19 19.51
C GLY A 302 6.27 2.57 18.03
N ARG A 303 5.86 1.64 17.15
CA ARG A 303 5.64 1.95 15.73
C ARG A 303 4.30 2.68 15.55
N LYS A 304 4.37 3.88 14.99
CA LYS A 304 3.19 4.59 14.46
C LYS A 304 2.67 3.86 13.22
N TRP A 305 1.36 3.76 13.10
CA TRP A 305 0.67 3.15 11.96
C TRP A 305 -0.59 3.94 11.63
N ILE A 306 -1.01 3.85 10.37
CA ILE A 306 -2.21 4.49 9.86
C ILE A 306 -3.26 3.47 9.40
N PHE A 307 -2.82 2.27 9.03
CA PHE A 307 -3.70 1.13 8.80
C PHE A 307 -3.27 -0.09 9.60
N TRP A 308 -4.25 -0.91 9.96
CA TRP A 308 -4.04 -2.19 10.61
C TRP A 308 -4.85 -3.26 9.89
N GLN A 309 -4.18 -4.26 9.31
CA GLN A 309 -4.82 -5.49 8.87
C GLN A 309 -5.01 -6.41 10.08
N TYR A 310 -6.24 -6.52 10.53
CA TYR A 310 -6.60 -7.19 11.78
C TYR A 310 -7.15 -8.59 11.59
N SER A 311 -7.44 -8.98 10.35
CA SER A 311 -7.92 -10.32 10.00
C SER A 311 -7.59 -10.66 8.56
N GLY A 312 -7.20 -11.92 8.33
CA GLY A 312 -7.14 -12.54 7.01
C GLY A 312 -8.26 -13.58 6.77
N SER A 313 -9.28 -13.58 7.63
CA SER A 313 -10.42 -14.49 7.55
C SER A 313 -11.77 -13.78 7.68
N GLY A 314 -11.80 -12.51 7.28
CA GLY A 314 -13.02 -11.74 7.20
C GLY A 314 -14.04 -12.37 6.26
N LEU A 315 -15.30 -12.17 6.58
CA LEU A 315 -16.44 -12.61 5.80
C LEU A 315 -17.39 -11.43 5.62
N SER A 316 -17.80 -11.17 4.38
CA SER A 316 -18.73 -10.08 4.06
C SER A 316 -19.74 -10.54 3.03
N HIS A 317 -20.95 -9.99 3.08
CA HIS A 317 -21.81 -10.02 1.90
C HIS A 317 -21.13 -9.24 0.76
N GLY A 318 -21.25 -9.79 -0.45
CA GLY A 318 -20.66 -9.23 -1.67
C GLY A 318 -19.26 -9.75 -2.01
N VAL A 319 -18.72 -10.68 -1.22
CA VAL A 319 -17.47 -11.41 -1.54
C VAL A 319 -17.69 -12.87 -1.21
N ASP A 320 -17.38 -13.75 -2.15
CA ASP A 320 -17.37 -15.19 -1.90
C ASP A 320 -16.00 -15.59 -1.31
N GLY A 321 -16.02 -16.21 -0.13
CA GLY A 321 -14.82 -16.62 0.58
C GLY A 321 -14.28 -15.59 1.57
N LYS A 322 -12.99 -15.72 1.89
CA LYS A 322 -12.30 -14.90 2.90
C LYS A 322 -11.77 -13.61 2.28
N ILE A 323 -11.84 -12.53 3.05
CA ILE A 323 -11.28 -11.23 2.70
C ILE A 323 -10.48 -10.65 3.86
N ASP A 324 -9.43 -9.92 3.53
CA ASP A 324 -8.60 -9.24 4.51
C ASP A 324 -9.31 -7.98 5.00
N LEU A 325 -9.35 -7.80 6.33
CA LEU A 325 -10.06 -6.70 6.97
C LEU A 325 -9.09 -5.71 7.59
N ASN A 326 -9.35 -4.44 7.33
CA ASN A 326 -8.50 -3.34 7.72
C ASN A 326 -9.26 -2.26 8.48
N VAL A 327 -8.53 -1.53 9.32
CA VAL A 327 -9.00 -0.29 9.95
C VAL A 327 -8.01 0.83 9.76
N PHE A 328 -8.53 2.04 9.59
CA PHE A 328 -7.75 3.27 9.65
C PHE A 328 -7.58 3.74 11.11
N HIS A 329 -6.38 4.21 11.45
CA HIS A 329 -6.07 4.73 12.78
C HIS A 329 -6.52 6.19 12.92
N GLY A 330 -7.77 6.39 13.31
CA GLY A 330 -8.29 7.71 13.62
C GLY A 330 -9.80 7.79 13.65
N THR A 331 -10.27 9.02 13.82
CA THR A 331 -11.67 9.40 13.69
C THR A 331 -12.09 9.51 12.22
N GLU A 332 -13.39 9.56 11.97
CA GLU A 332 -13.95 9.85 10.64
C GLU A 332 -13.45 11.19 10.07
N GLN A 333 -13.30 12.21 10.91
CA GLN A 333 -12.75 13.50 10.50
C GLN A 333 -11.31 13.36 9.99
N GLN A 334 -10.45 12.71 10.79
CA GLN A 334 -9.05 12.48 10.42
C GLN A 334 -8.92 11.63 9.15
N TRP A 335 -9.85 10.69 8.92
CA TRP A 335 -9.91 9.95 7.67
C TRP A 335 -10.21 10.87 6.48
N HIS A 336 -11.18 11.77 6.59
CA HIS A 336 -11.49 12.71 5.50
C HIS A 336 -10.33 13.64 5.20
N ASP A 337 -9.66 14.14 6.24
CA ASP A 337 -8.51 15.02 6.06
C ASP A 337 -7.35 14.25 5.42
N TRP A 338 -7.09 13.01 5.84
CA TRP A 338 -6.02 12.20 5.27
C TRP A 338 -6.30 11.70 3.84
N ALA A 339 -7.54 11.33 3.54
CA ALA A 339 -7.95 10.79 2.23
C ALA A 339 -8.31 11.89 1.20
N ASP A 340 -8.19 13.17 1.57
CA ASP A 340 -8.32 14.30 0.65
C ASP A 340 -6.93 14.65 0.09
N PRO A 341 -6.72 14.51 -1.23
CA PRO A 341 -5.43 14.79 -1.88
C PRO A 341 -4.99 16.26 -1.75
N ARG A 342 -5.88 17.17 -1.33
CA ARG A 342 -5.58 18.61 -1.17
C ARG A 342 -5.03 18.97 0.22
N SER A 343 -4.97 18.01 1.14
CA SER A 343 -4.54 18.21 2.51
C SER A 343 -3.01 18.09 2.70
N SER A 344 -2.29 17.69 1.66
CA SER A 344 -0.86 17.33 1.70
C SER A 344 0.01 18.32 0.93
#